data_AF-A0A932Q3Y2-F1
#
_entry.id   AF-A0A932Q3Y2-F1
#
_cell.length_a   1.000
_cell.length_b   1.000
_cell.length_c   1.000
_cell.angle_alpha   90.00
_cell.angle_beta   90.00
_cell.angle_gamma   90.00
#
_symmetry.space_group_name_H-M   'P 1'
#
loop_
_entity.id
_entity.type
_entity.pdbx_description
1 polymer ?
#
loop_
_entity_poly.entity_id
_entity_poly.type
_entity_poly.pdbx_seq_one_letter_code
_entity_poly.pdbx_strand_id
1 'polypeptide(L)'
;MHFQKLSLDKLSLGTKMAMAASILLSLVVSILAFIFLSPGMDLVGRLGHLSFFALLIGLTVLFSSVVFIFLSRWFIDGPIAELIQVMANAPTKEFLVRAPVRGGDIIGRLAQSFNRLLEQITTLDAFKIETEERLIMAQKELKYKEALEGKNQIIEQTNQELQVRLKELSRLFDFSLQISAILELPDLCNILEHFMGEVLAFKEFTFLVSESEGEGLVVKAAKGFSHEAKVQGMSFRPGEGITGRVLLKRQSIYLPDTRREPDFLYYKGERREDGSFLSIPLVFKEKVVGALN
;
A
#
# COMPACT_ATOMS: atom_id res chain seq x y z
N MET A 1 21.76 58.11 -50.42
CA MET A 1 21.70 59.00 -49.24
C MET A 1 20.28 58.92 -48.68
N HIS A 2 20.02 58.00 -47.76
CA HIS A 2 18.69 57.83 -47.14
C HIS A 2 18.84 58.15 -45.65
N PHE A 3 18.42 59.35 -45.24
CA PHE A 3 18.31 59.71 -43.82
C PHE A 3 17.21 58.84 -43.20
N GLN A 4 17.62 57.85 -42.41
CA GLN A 4 16.73 57.04 -41.60
C GLN A 4 16.13 57.96 -40.52
N LYS A 5 14.83 58.26 -40.63
CA LYS A 5 14.07 58.98 -39.59
C LYS A 5 14.28 58.25 -38.26
N LEU A 6 15.02 58.86 -37.35
CA LEU A 6 15.11 58.42 -35.96
C LEU A 6 13.69 58.54 -35.36
N SER A 7 12.97 57.42 -35.29
CA SER A 7 11.65 57.37 -34.65
C SER A 7 11.85 57.61 -33.15
N LEU A 8 11.39 58.78 -32.68
CA LEU A 8 11.40 59.20 -31.28
C LEU A 8 10.74 58.16 -30.36
N ASP A 9 9.88 57.28 -30.86
CA ASP A 9 9.20 56.26 -30.05
C ASP A 9 10.13 55.19 -29.48
N LYS A 10 11.32 54.98 -30.07
CA LYS A 10 12.31 54.00 -29.58
C LYS A 10 13.33 54.56 -28.60
N LEU A 11 13.37 55.88 -28.39
CA LEU A 11 14.28 56.47 -27.40
C LEU A 11 13.83 56.08 -25.98
N SER A 12 14.79 55.66 -25.15
CA SER A 12 14.52 55.46 -23.73
C SER A 12 13.95 56.74 -23.13
N LEU A 13 13.05 56.60 -22.16
CA LEU A 13 12.45 57.79 -21.58
C LEU A 13 13.52 58.74 -21.00
N GLY A 14 14.59 58.19 -20.41
CA GLY A 14 15.75 58.97 -19.96
C GLY A 14 16.43 59.77 -21.07
N THR A 15 16.50 59.27 -22.31
CA THR A 15 17.04 60.04 -23.44
C THR A 15 16.08 61.13 -23.93
N LYS A 16 14.77 60.89 -23.88
CA LYS A 16 13.76 61.95 -24.13
C LYS A 16 13.85 63.07 -23.08
N MET A 17 14.07 62.68 -21.82
CA MET A 17 14.22 63.59 -20.68
C MET A 17 15.50 64.44 -20.79
N ALA A 18 16.63 63.79 -21.09
CA ALA A 18 17.90 64.46 -21.31
C ALA A 18 17.83 65.43 -22.51
N MET A 19 17.12 65.05 -23.59
CA MET A 19 16.89 65.94 -24.72
C MET A 19 16.03 67.15 -24.34
N ALA A 20 14.92 66.96 -23.62
CA ALA A 20 14.07 68.08 -23.19
C ALA A 20 14.81 69.06 -22.26
N ALA A 21 15.58 68.56 -21.30
CA ALA A 21 16.40 69.38 -20.41
C ALA A 21 17.52 70.11 -21.19
N SER A 22 18.16 69.43 -22.15
CA SER A 22 19.19 70.03 -23.00
C SER A 22 18.63 71.12 -23.92
N ILE A 23 17.42 70.95 -24.47
CA ILE A 23 16.75 71.94 -25.31
C ILE A 23 16.40 73.19 -24.50
N LEU A 24 15.83 73.02 -23.29
CA LEU A 24 15.52 74.14 -22.38
C LEU A 24 16.78 74.92 -22.00
N LEU A 25 17.86 74.21 -21.64
CA LEU A 25 19.14 74.83 -21.29
C LEU A 25 19.74 75.58 -22.50
N SER A 26 19.72 74.98 -23.69
CA SER A 26 20.21 75.60 -24.92
C SER A 26 19.40 76.84 -25.30
N LEU A 27 18.08 76.84 -25.11
CA LEU A 27 17.22 77.99 -25.39
C LEU A 27 17.59 79.17 -24.48
N VAL A 28 17.76 78.92 -23.19
CA VAL A 28 18.16 79.93 -22.20
C VAL A 28 19.54 80.51 -22.55
N VAL A 29 20.52 79.65 -22.87
CA VAL A 29 21.86 80.08 -23.27
C VAL A 29 21.83 80.91 -24.56
N SER A 30 21.04 80.52 -25.57
CA SER A 30 20.89 81.28 -26.81
C SER A 30 20.24 82.65 -26.61
N ILE A 31 19.22 82.75 -25.74
CA ILE A 31 18.59 84.03 -25.38
C ILE A 31 19.59 84.94 -24.65
N LEU A 32 20.37 84.38 -23.72
CA LEU A 32 21.42 85.09 -23.00
C LEU A 32 22.50 85.63 -23.94
N ALA A 33 22.96 84.80 -24.89
CA ALA A 33 23.97 85.18 -25.87
C ALA A 33 23.47 86.30 -26.80
N PHE A 34 22.21 86.24 -27.24
CA PHE A 34 21.61 87.25 -28.12
C PHE A 34 21.51 88.62 -27.45
N ILE A 35 21.12 88.66 -26.17
CA ILE A 35 21.01 89.92 -25.41
C ILE A 35 22.39 90.51 -25.14
N PHE A 36 23.38 89.68 -24.82
CA PHE A 36 24.74 90.13 -24.54
C PHE A 36 25.47 90.71 -25.76
N LEU A 37 25.16 90.21 -26.97
CA LEU A 37 25.73 90.71 -28.23
C LEU A 37 25.02 91.97 -28.79
N SER A 38 23.95 92.45 -28.14
CA SER A 38 23.20 93.62 -28.64
C SER A 38 24.02 94.92 -28.56
N PRO A 39 24.26 95.63 -29.68
CA PRO A 39 25.05 96.86 -29.69
C PRO A 39 24.26 98.05 -29.12
N GLY A 40 24.82 98.74 -28.11
CA GLY A 40 24.24 99.95 -27.51
C GLY A 40 24.25 100.03 -25.97
N MET A 41 24.91 99.10 -25.26
CA MET A 41 24.78 98.97 -23.80
C MET A 41 26.02 99.44 -23.01
N ASP A 42 25.81 100.36 -22.06
CA ASP A 42 26.85 100.93 -21.15
C ASP A 42 27.38 99.91 -20.12
N LEU A 43 28.59 100.16 -19.59
CA LEU A 43 29.32 99.24 -18.69
C LEU A 43 28.56 98.88 -17.40
N VAL A 44 27.87 99.85 -16.80
CA VAL A 44 27.06 99.65 -15.57
C VAL A 44 25.84 98.77 -15.85
N GLY A 45 25.21 98.93 -17.02
CA GLY A 45 24.10 98.07 -17.46
C GLY A 45 24.55 96.61 -17.61
N ARG A 46 25.74 96.38 -18.18
CA ARG A 46 26.31 95.03 -18.31
C ARG A 46 26.53 94.33 -16.96
N LEU A 47 26.98 95.03 -15.93
CA LEU A 47 27.17 94.46 -14.58
C LEU A 47 25.84 94.12 -13.88
N GLY A 48 24.83 94.99 -13.98
CA GLY A 48 23.50 94.72 -13.42
C GLY A 48 22.85 93.48 -14.04
N HIS A 49 22.93 93.37 -15.37
CA HIS A 49 22.41 92.22 -16.10
C HIS A 49 23.15 90.90 -15.77
N LEU A 50 24.48 90.92 -15.54
CA LEU A 50 25.24 89.73 -15.13
C LEU A 50 24.71 89.08 -13.85
N SER A 51 24.37 89.87 -12.84
CA SER A 51 23.81 89.36 -11.57
C SER A 51 22.41 88.76 -11.75
N PHE A 52 21.56 89.42 -12.54
CA PHE A 52 20.23 88.93 -12.89
C PHE A 52 20.31 87.62 -13.68
N PHE A 53 21.26 87.50 -14.61
CA PHE A 53 21.47 86.29 -15.38
C PHE A 53 22.02 85.13 -14.55
N ALA A 54 22.92 85.39 -13.61
CA ALA A 54 23.38 84.36 -12.68
C ALA A 54 22.22 83.79 -11.85
N LEU A 55 21.30 84.64 -11.41
CA LEU A 55 20.08 84.23 -10.71
C LEU A 55 19.13 83.44 -11.61
N LEU A 56 18.96 83.86 -12.88
CA LEU A 56 18.14 83.16 -13.85
C LEU A 56 18.69 81.75 -14.16
N ILE A 57 20.01 81.63 -14.35
CA ILE A 57 20.67 80.33 -14.56
C ILE A 57 20.51 79.45 -13.30
N GLY A 58 20.68 80.01 -12.11
CA GLY A 58 20.44 79.28 -10.86
C GLY A 58 19.00 78.74 -10.77
N LEU A 59 18.01 79.55 -11.14
CA LEU A 59 16.60 79.16 -11.14
C LEU A 59 16.31 78.05 -12.16
N THR A 60 16.88 78.11 -13.36
CA THR A 60 16.65 77.09 -14.40
C THR A 60 17.32 75.77 -14.04
N VAL A 61 18.50 75.81 -13.42
CA VAL A 61 19.16 74.61 -12.88
C VAL A 61 18.31 73.98 -11.79
N LEU A 62 17.84 74.77 -10.81
CA LEU A 62 16.95 74.29 -9.75
C LEU A 62 15.66 73.68 -10.31
N PHE A 63 15.02 74.36 -11.27
CA PHE A 63 13.82 73.87 -11.92
C PHE A 63 14.09 72.54 -12.65
N SER A 64 15.18 72.46 -13.41
CA SER A 64 15.59 71.24 -14.11
C SER A 64 15.85 70.08 -13.14
N SER A 65 16.51 70.34 -12.00
CA SER A 65 16.74 69.33 -10.96
C SER A 65 15.44 68.83 -10.33
N VAL A 66 14.49 69.72 -10.03
CA VAL A 66 13.17 69.33 -9.48
C VAL A 66 12.40 68.48 -10.49
N VAL A 67 12.37 68.91 -11.74
CA VAL A 67 11.73 68.17 -12.85
C VAL A 67 12.39 66.80 -13.02
N PHE A 68 13.72 66.72 -12.97
CA PHE A 68 14.45 65.46 -13.05
C PHE A 68 14.11 64.50 -11.90
N ILE A 69 14.08 64.99 -10.65
CA ILE A 69 13.72 64.18 -9.47
C ILE A 69 12.28 63.67 -9.61
N PHE A 70 11.34 64.54 -9.98
CA PHE A 70 9.94 64.16 -10.15
C PHE A 70 9.78 63.07 -11.21
N LEU A 71 10.44 63.23 -12.36
CA LEU A 71 10.35 62.28 -13.47
C LEU A 71 11.09 60.97 -13.17
N SER A 72 12.23 61.01 -12.48
CA SER A 72 12.92 59.81 -11.99
C SER A 72 12.00 59.00 -11.08
N ARG A 73 11.32 59.66 -10.14
CA ARG A 73 10.39 58.97 -9.23
C ARG A 73 9.20 58.36 -9.97
N TRP A 74 8.61 59.10 -10.92
CA TRP A 74 7.43 58.66 -11.65
C TRP A 74 7.72 57.49 -12.59
N PHE A 75 8.86 57.54 -13.29
CA PHE A 75 9.14 56.61 -14.39
C PHE A 75 10.16 55.52 -14.07
N ILE A 76 10.98 55.68 -13.03
CA ILE A 76 12.02 54.71 -12.67
C ILE A 76 11.66 54.07 -11.33
N ASP A 77 11.65 54.85 -10.24
CA ASP A 77 11.55 54.30 -8.89
C ASP A 77 10.22 53.57 -8.65
N GLY A 78 9.10 54.17 -9.08
CA GLY A 78 7.77 53.57 -8.93
C GLY A 78 7.64 52.22 -9.65
N PRO A 79 7.83 52.17 -10.99
CA PRO A 79 7.74 50.92 -11.74
C PRO A 79 8.72 49.83 -11.29
N ILE A 80 9.94 50.20 -10.89
CA ILE A 80 10.94 49.23 -10.39
C ILE A 80 10.51 48.69 -9.02
N ALA A 81 10.04 49.54 -8.10
CA ALA A 81 9.57 49.10 -6.80
C ALA A 81 8.38 48.12 -6.92
N GLU A 82 7.46 48.39 -7.84
CA GLU A 82 6.32 47.51 -8.14
C GLU A 82 6.79 46.15 -8.70
N LEU A 83 7.75 46.14 -9.62
CA LEU A 83 8.33 44.90 -10.15
C LEU A 83 9.06 44.09 -9.06
N ILE A 84 9.86 44.75 -8.21
CA ILE A 84 10.56 44.11 -7.09
C ILE A 84 9.55 43.49 -6.11
N GLN A 85 8.46 44.20 -5.81
CA GLN A 85 7.42 43.70 -4.93
C GLN A 85 6.74 42.44 -5.50
N VAL A 86 6.42 42.44 -6.80
CA VAL A 86 5.86 41.25 -7.46
C VAL A 86 6.88 40.11 -7.47
N MET A 87 8.16 40.38 -7.72
CA MET A 87 9.22 39.37 -7.67
C MET A 87 9.42 38.79 -6.27
N ALA A 88 9.32 39.61 -5.22
CA ALA A 88 9.45 39.17 -3.83
C ALA A 88 8.27 38.30 -3.39
N ASN A 89 7.07 38.54 -3.95
CA ASN A 89 5.84 37.82 -3.62
C ASN A 89 5.54 36.64 -4.56
N ALA A 90 6.21 36.53 -5.72
CA ALA A 90 6.05 35.41 -6.63
C ALA A 90 6.38 34.02 -6.04
N PRO A 91 7.38 33.85 -5.13
CA PRO A 91 7.70 32.55 -4.54
C PRO A 91 6.61 31.99 -3.62
N THR A 92 5.69 32.82 -3.12
CA THR A 92 4.63 32.39 -2.20
C THR A 92 3.42 31.87 -2.98
N LYS A 93 3.56 30.71 -3.65
CA LYS A 93 2.51 29.86 -4.26
C LYS A 93 1.49 30.49 -5.22
N GLU A 94 1.44 31.80 -5.39
CA GLU A 94 0.52 32.52 -6.28
C GLU A 94 1.25 32.99 -7.54
N PHE A 95 1.69 32.04 -8.37
CA PHE A 95 2.31 32.34 -9.67
C PHE A 95 1.32 32.96 -10.70
N LEU A 96 0.09 33.25 -10.28
CA LEU A 96 -0.92 33.96 -11.07
C LEU A 96 -0.69 35.47 -11.11
N VAL A 97 0.15 36.01 -10.21
CA VAL A 97 0.50 37.42 -10.22
C VAL A 97 1.36 37.73 -11.45
N ARG A 98 1.07 38.87 -12.09
CA ARG A 98 1.81 39.35 -13.25
C ARG A 98 2.29 40.77 -12.97
N ALA A 99 3.56 41.03 -13.27
CA ALA A 99 4.10 42.38 -13.19
C ALA A 99 3.47 43.24 -14.30
N PRO A 100 3.02 44.47 -13.99
CA PRO A 100 2.43 45.36 -14.99
C PRO A 100 3.49 45.79 -16.01
N VAL A 101 3.14 45.69 -17.29
CA VAL A 101 4.02 46.10 -18.40
C VAL A 101 3.66 47.52 -18.80
N ARG A 102 4.40 48.52 -18.30
CA ARG A 102 4.21 49.93 -18.67
C ARG A 102 5.18 50.32 -19.79
N GLY A 103 4.65 50.51 -21.00
CA GLY A 103 5.44 50.96 -22.16
C GLY A 103 6.37 49.91 -22.76
N GLY A 104 7.06 50.27 -23.84
CA GLY A 104 7.98 49.40 -24.60
C GLY A 104 9.46 49.57 -24.25
N ASP A 105 9.76 50.18 -23.11
CA ASP A 105 11.13 50.46 -22.67
C ASP A 105 11.80 49.23 -22.00
N ILE A 106 12.95 49.45 -21.36
CA ILE A 106 13.73 48.37 -20.74
C ILE A 106 12.96 47.75 -19.56
N ILE A 107 12.25 48.57 -18.76
CA ILE A 107 11.49 48.09 -17.60
C ILE A 107 10.29 47.28 -18.08
N GLY A 108 9.58 47.76 -19.11
CA GLY A 108 8.51 47.01 -19.76
C GLY A 108 8.96 45.65 -20.30
N ARG A 109 10.10 45.58 -20.99
CA ARG A 109 10.67 44.31 -21.49
C ARG A 109 11.09 43.37 -20.36
N LEU A 110 11.68 43.91 -19.29
CA LEU A 110 12.06 43.09 -18.12
C LEU A 110 10.82 42.49 -17.46
N ALA A 111 9.75 43.27 -17.28
CA ALA A 111 8.47 42.78 -16.76
C ALA A 111 7.87 41.69 -17.67
N GLN A 112 7.94 41.84 -19.00
CA GLN A 112 7.52 40.80 -19.95
C GLN A 112 8.34 39.51 -19.82
N SER A 113 9.68 39.60 -19.78
CA SER A 113 10.54 38.44 -19.60
C SER A 113 10.27 37.73 -18.27
N PHE A 114 10.07 38.48 -17.20
CA PHE A 114 9.70 37.93 -15.90
C PHE A 114 8.35 37.21 -15.93
N ASN A 115 7.32 37.83 -16.52
CA ASN A 115 6.00 37.19 -16.67
C ASN A 115 6.08 35.89 -17.49
N ARG A 116 6.90 35.85 -18.54
CA ARG A 116 7.14 34.64 -19.34
C ARG A 116 7.83 33.54 -18.54
N LEU A 117 8.79 33.89 -17.67
CA LEU A 117 9.41 32.94 -16.76
C LEU A 117 8.39 32.38 -15.76
N LEU A 118 7.54 33.24 -15.17
CA LEU A 118 6.47 32.80 -14.27
C LEU A 118 5.48 31.84 -14.97
N GLU A 119 5.14 32.12 -16.23
CA GLU A 119 4.30 31.23 -17.04
C GLU A 119 4.96 29.85 -17.21
N GLN A 120 6.24 29.80 -17.58
CA GLN A 120 6.97 28.53 -17.73
C GLN A 120 7.04 27.74 -16.42
N ILE A 121 7.36 28.40 -15.31
CA ILE A 121 7.41 27.75 -13.98
C ILE A 121 6.03 27.19 -13.63
N THR A 122 4.96 27.98 -13.83
CA THR A 122 3.59 27.53 -13.55
C THR A 122 3.23 26.30 -14.38
N THR A 123 3.58 26.28 -15.67
CA THR A 123 3.34 25.11 -16.54
C THR A 123 4.15 23.89 -16.12
N LEU A 124 5.39 24.08 -15.66
CA LEU A 124 6.24 23.00 -15.17
C LEU A 124 5.72 22.42 -13.86
N ASP A 125 5.28 23.27 -12.93
CA ASP A 125 4.68 22.83 -11.66
C ASP A 125 3.39 22.06 -11.92
N ALA A 126 2.53 22.53 -12.83
CA ALA A 126 1.32 21.81 -13.23
C ALA A 126 1.64 20.43 -13.82
N PHE A 127 2.61 20.36 -14.74
CA PHE A 127 3.06 19.09 -15.33
C PHE A 127 3.66 18.15 -14.28
N LYS A 128 4.42 18.69 -13.32
CA LYS A 128 5.01 17.92 -12.22
C LYS A 128 3.94 17.32 -11.32
N ILE A 129 2.94 18.11 -10.92
CA ILE A 129 1.81 17.64 -10.10
C ILE A 129 1.09 16.50 -10.83
N GLU A 130 0.77 16.67 -12.11
CA GLU A 130 0.12 15.62 -12.91
C GLU A 130 0.97 14.35 -13.01
N THR A 131 2.29 14.50 -13.18
CA THR A 131 3.22 13.35 -13.24
C THR A 131 3.30 12.62 -11.90
N GLU A 132 3.38 13.35 -10.78
CA GLU A 132 3.38 12.78 -9.44
C GLU A 132 2.07 12.03 -9.15
N GLU A 133 0.92 12.60 -9.52
CA GLU A 133 -0.39 11.95 -9.39
C GLU A 133 -0.45 10.66 -10.22
N ARG A 134 -0.01 10.70 -11.48
CA ARG A 134 0.06 9.50 -12.34
C ARG A 134 0.97 8.42 -11.74
N LEU A 135 2.11 8.79 -11.17
CA LEU A 135 3.03 7.84 -10.52
C LEU A 135 2.39 7.20 -9.29
N ILE A 136 1.72 8.00 -8.45
CA ILE A 136 0.99 7.51 -7.27
C ILE A 136 -0.10 6.52 -7.70
N MET A 137 -0.85 6.84 -8.76
CA MET A 137 -1.91 5.96 -9.27
C MET A 137 -1.35 4.66 -9.84
N ALA A 138 -0.25 4.72 -10.60
CA ALA A 138 0.43 3.52 -11.12
C ALA A 138 0.97 2.62 -10.00
N GLN A 139 1.57 3.21 -8.96
CA GLN A 139 2.02 2.47 -7.78
C GLN A 139 0.85 1.82 -7.03
N LYS A 140 -0.26 2.54 -6.90
CA LYS A 140 -1.48 2.02 -6.27
C LYS A 140 -2.04 0.83 -7.07
N GLU A 141 -2.12 0.95 -8.39
CA GLU A 141 -2.57 -0.15 -9.27
C GLU A 141 -1.67 -1.38 -9.14
N LEU A 142 -0.34 -1.21 -9.16
CA LEU A 142 0.61 -2.30 -9.00
C LEU A 142 0.41 -3.02 -7.66
N LYS A 143 0.28 -2.26 -6.56
CA LYS A 143 0.02 -2.82 -5.24
C LYS A 143 -1.29 -3.60 -5.17
N TYR A 144 -2.34 -3.14 -5.86
CA TYR A 144 -3.60 -3.89 -5.96
C TYR A 144 -3.44 -5.18 -6.78
N LYS A 145 -2.68 -5.14 -7.88
CA LYS A 145 -2.38 -6.33 -8.70
C LYS A 145 -1.61 -7.38 -7.90
N GLU A 146 -0.55 -7.00 -7.20
CA GLU A 146 0.21 -7.90 -6.33
C GLU A 146 -0.67 -8.53 -5.24
N ALA A 147 -1.53 -7.74 -4.60
CA ALA A 147 -2.47 -8.24 -3.60
C ALA A 147 -3.51 -9.21 -4.19
N LEU A 148 -3.95 -8.97 -5.44
CA LEU A 148 -4.90 -9.84 -6.15
C LEU A 148 -4.24 -11.16 -6.54
N GLU A 149 -3.01 -11.12 -7.05
CA GLU A 149 -2.23 -12.32 -7.37
C GLU A 149 -1.98 -13.17 -6.12
N GLY A 150 -1.59 -12.55 -5.00
CA GLY A 150 -1.43 -13.26 -3.72
C GLY A 150 -2.73 -13.90 -3.24
N LYS A 151 -3.87 -13.21 -3.35
CA LYS A 151 -5.19 -13.79 -3.02
C LYS A 151 -5.55 -14.95 -3.94
N ASN A 152 -5.30 -14.84 -5.24
CA ASN A 152 -5.59 -15.92 -6.19
C ASN A 152 -4.75 -17.17 -5.89
N GLN A 153 -3.47 -17.01 -5.53
CA GLN A 153 -2.63 -18.13 -5.11
C GLN A 153 -3.17 -18.82 -3.84
N ILE A 154 -3.60 -18.06 -2.85
CA ILE A 154 -4.20 -18.61 -1.61
C ILE A 154 -5.51 -19.34 -1.92
N ILE A 155 -6.36 -18.79 -2.79
CA ILE A 155 -7.61 -19.43 -3.21
C ILE A 155 -7.32 -20.77 -3.88
N GLU A 156 -6.33 -20.82 -4.78
CA GLU A 156 -5.94 -22.04 -5.48
C GLU A 156 -5.44 -23.11 -4.51
N GLN A 157 -4.56 -22.74 -3.57
CA GLN A 157 -4.08 -23.64 -2.53
C GLN A 157 -5.22 -24.16 -1.64
N THR A 158 -6.11 -23.27 -1.21
CA THR A 158 -7.26 -23.62 -0.36
C THR A 158 -8.22 -24.56 -1.09
N ASN A 159 -8.47 -24.33 -2.38
CA ASN A 159 -9.31 -25.20 -3.20
C ASN A 159 -8.70 -26.59 -3.37
N GLN A 160 -7.39 -26.68 -3.59
CA GLN A 160 -6.68 -27.96 -3.68
C GLN A 160 -6.75 -28.73 -2.36
N GLU A 161 -6.52 -28.07 -1.23
CA GLU A 161 -6.66 -28.68 0.10
C GLU A 161 -8.10 -29.15 0.35
N LEU A 162 -9.09 -28.33 0.00
CA LEU A 162 -10.50 -28.68 0.13
C LEU A 162 -10.86 -29.92 -0.70
N GLN A 163 -10.37 -30.00 -1.94
CA GLN A 163 -10.56 -31.17 -2.81
C GLN A 163 -9.97 -32.45 -2.19
N VAL A 164 -8.78 -32.36 -1.60
CA VAL A 164 -8.15 -33.49 -0.89
C VAL A 164 -9.02 -33.94 0.30
N ARG A 165 -9.45 -33.00 1.15
CA ARG A 165 -10.31 -33.28 2.31
C ARG A 165 -11.66 -33.85 1.91
N LEU A 166 -12.29 -33.33 0.86
CA LEU A 166 -13.55 -33.87 0.32
C LEU A 166 -13.38 -35.30 -0.19
N LYS A 167 -12.26 -35.60 -0.86
CA LYS A 167 -11.96 -36.96 -1.33
C LYS A 167 -11.70 -37.93 -0.17
N GLU A 168 -11.11 -37.47 0.93
CA GLU A 168 -10.98 -38.27 2.16
C GLU A 168 -12.34 -38.53 2.81
N LEU A 169 -13.17 -37.49 2.96
CA LEU A 169 -14.51 -37.63 3.52
C LEU A 169 -15.41 -38.55 2.67
N SER A 170 -15.35 -38.45 1.34
CA SER A 170 -16.09 -39.33 0.44
C SER A 170 -15.69 -40.79 0.65
N ARG A 171 -14.39 -41.09 0.76
CA ARG A 171 -13.91 -42.45 1.02
C ARG A 171 -14.40 -43.00 2.35
N LEU A 172 -14.41 -42.18 3.41
CA LEU A 172 -14.95 -42.56 4.71
C LEU A 172 -16.47 -42.80 4.66
N PHE A 173 -17.19 -41.96 3.92
CA PHE A 173 -18.63 -42.08 3.75
C PHE A 173 -19.02 -43.33 2.95
N ASP A 174 -18.35 -43.58 1.82
CA ASP A 174 -18.55 -44.79 1.00
C ASP A 174 -18.30 -46.06 1.84
N PHE A 175 -17.28 -46.03 2.70
CA PHE A 175 -17.00 -47.11 3.63
C PHE A 175 -18.09 -47.28 4.70
N SER A 176 -18.58 -46.18 5.27
CA SER A 176 -19.69 -46.22 6.24
C SER A 176 -20.97 -46.80 5.63
N LEU A 177 -21.25 -46.51 4.35
CA LEU A 177 -22.39 -47.07 3.63
C LEU A 177 -22.22 -48.58 3.37
N GLN A 178 -21.01 -49.04 3.03
CA GLN A 178 -20.72 -50.46 2.89
C GLN A 178 -20.93 -51.23 4.20
N ILE A 179 -20.52 -50.66 5.34
CA ILE A 179 -20.77 -51.27 6.66
C ILE A 179 -22.26 -51.30 7.00
N SER A 180 -22.98 -50.21 6.71
CA SER A 180 -24.41 -50.08 7.06
C SER A 180 -25.32 -50.99 6.22
N ALA A 181 -24.84 -51.51 5.09
CA ALA A 181 -25.56 -52.42 4.22
C ALA A 181 -25.51 -53.90 4.69
N ILE A 182 -24.77 -54.20 5.77
CA ILE A 182 -24.57 -55.56 6.26
C ILE A 182 -25.63 -55.90 7.31
N LEU A 183 -26.52 -56.84 6.97
CA LEU A 183 -27.65 -57.25 7.81
C LEU A 183 -27.39 -58.56 8.58
N GLU A 184 -26.30 -59.29 8.29
CA GLU A 184 -26.00 -60.58 8.92
C GLU A 184 -24.61 -60.64 9.58
N LEU A 185 -24.60 -61.16 10.82
CA LEU A 185 -23.44 -61.24 11.71
C LEU A 185 -22.21 -62.00 11.13
N PRO A 186 -22.37 -63.08 10.34
CA PRO A 186 -21.24 -63.79 9.74
C PRO A 186 -20.48 -62.97 8.70
N ASP A 187 -21.18 -62.19 7.88
CA ASP A 187 -20.58 -61.37 6.82
C ASP A 187 -19.84 -60.16 7.40
N LEU A 188 -20.37 -59.59 8.50
CA LEU A 188 -19.68 -58.53 9.25
C LEU A 188 -18.32 -59.00 9.80
N CYS A 189 -18.24 -60.23 10.30
CA CYS A 189 -17.00 -60.79 10.84
C CYS A 189 -15.94 -60.96 9.74
N ASN A 190 -16.32 -61.47 8.57
CA ASN A 190 -15.40 -61.68 7.43
C ASN A 190 -14.87 -60.36 6.85
N ILE A 191 -15.67 -59.29 6.86
CA ILE A 191 -15.24 -57.97 6.37
C ILE A 191 -14.36 -57.25 7.40
N LEU A 192 -14.70 -57.32 8.69
CA LEU A 192 -13.83 -56.81 9.75
C LEU A 192 -12.46 -57.51 9.73
N GLU A 193 -12.44 -58.81 9.41
CA GLU A 193 -11.20 -59.56 9.20
C GLU A 193 -10.33 -58.95 8.10
N HIS A 194 -10.90 -58.66 6.93
CA HIS A 194 -10.17 -58.06 5.83
C HIS A 194 -9.70 -56.63 6.17
N PHE A 195 -10.55 -55.81 6.81
CA PHE A 195 -10.24 -54.44 7.19
C PHE A 195 -9.12 -54.35 8.24
N MET A 196 -9.19 -55.16 9.30
CA MET A 196 -8.18 -55.14 10.37
C MET A 196 -6.83 -55.69 9.93
N GLY A 197 -6.83 -56.67 9.02
CA GLY A 197 -5.62 -57.24 8.44
C GLY A 197 -4.91 -56.31 7.45
N GLU A 198 -5.64 -55.72 6.49
CA GLU A 198 -5.01 -54.94 5.42
C GLU A 198 -4.84 -53.44 5.72
N VAL A 199 -5.76 -52.83 6.47
CA VAL A 199 -5.77 -51.35 6.66
C VAL A 199 -5.07 -50.93 7.95
N LEU A 200 -5.16 -51.73 9.02
CA LEU A 200 -4.67 -51.36 10.36
C LEU A 200 -3.43 -52.15 10.82
N ALA A 201 -2.99 -53.16 10.06
CA ALA A 201 -1.80 -53.98 10.32
C ALA A 201 -1.73 -54.58 11.74
N PHE A 202 -2.88 -54.95 12.32
CA PHE A 202 -2.90 -55.64 13.61
C PHE A 202 -2.42 -57.08 13.46
N LYS A 203 -1.58 -57.54 14.40
CA LYS A 203 -1.06 -58.92 14.41
C LYS A 203 -2.14 -59.96 14.68
N GLU A 204 -3.02 -59.65 15.63
CA GLU A 204 -4.04 -60.55 16.15
C GLU A 204 -5.29 -59.73 16.47
N PHE A 205 -6.48 -60.28 16.23
CA PHE A 205 -7.73 -59.67 16.67
C PHE A 205 -8.79 -60.72 17.00
N THR A 206 -9.73 -60.38 17.86
CA THR A 206 -10.92 -61.20 18.13
C THR A 206 -12.18 -60.35 18.24
N PHE A 207 -13.29 -60.89 17.72
CA PHE A 207 -14.62 -60.32 17.87
C PHE A 207 -15.42 -61.20 18.83
N LEU A 208 -15.87 -60.61 19.93
CA LEU A 208 -16.63 -61.30 20.96
C LEU A 208 -18.06 -60.78 21.04
N VAL A 209 -19.00 -61.69 21.24
CA VAL A 209 -20.43 -61.39 21.36
C VAL A 209 -20.93 -61.90 22.70
N SER A 210 -21.80 -61.12 23.34
CA SER A 210 -22.52 -61.56 24.54
C SER A 210 -23.70 -62.44 24.12
N GLU A 211 -23.76 -63.69 24.57
CA GLU A 211 -24.88 -64.59 24.24
C GLU A 211 -26.17 -64.21 24.99
N SER A 212 -26.03 -63.61 26.17
CA SER A 212 -27.12 -62.96 26.91
C SER A 212 -26.55 -61.83 27.79
N GLU A 213 -27.43 -61.00 28.37
CA GLU A 213 -27.01 -59.85 29.19
C GLU A 213 -26.33 -60.33 30.49
N GLY A 214 -25.02 -60.09 30.58
CA GLY A 214 -24.25 -60.36 31.81
C GLY A 214 -23.71 -61.78 31.96
N GLU A 215 -23.94 -62.71 31.00
CA GLU A 215 -23.42 -64.09 31.10
C GLU A 215 -21.95 -64.24 30.67
N GLY A 216 -21.42 -63.28 29.91
CA GLY A 216 -20.02 -63.27 29.46
C GLY A 216 -19.88 -63.04 27.96
N LEU A 217 -18.65 -62.96 27.50
CA LEU A 217 -18.31 -62.73 26.10
C LEU A 217 -17.75 -64.02 25.49
N VAL A 218 -18.27 -64.41 24.33
CA VAL A 218 -17.81 -65.57 23.57
C VAL A 218 -17.15 -65.10 22.28
N VAL A 219 -15.94 -65.58 22.01
CA VAL A 219 -15.23 -65.30 20.76
C VAL A 219 -15.99 -65.93 19.59
N LYS A 220 -16.52 -65.11 18.68
CA LYS A 220 -17.18 -65.55 17.45
C LYS A 220 -16.25 -65.51 16.23
N ALA A 221 -15.25 -64.63 16.24
CA ALA A 221 -14.20 -64.60 15.23
C ALA A 221 -12.83 -64.34 15.89
N ALA A 222 -11.77 -64.96 15.35
CA ALA A 222 -10.40 -64.80 15.81
C ALA A 222 -9.45 -64.90 14.60
N LYS A 223 -8.42 -64.04 14.57
CA LYS A 223 -7.41 -64.04 13.51
C LYS A 223 -6.01 -63.76 14.04
N GLY A 224 -5.01 -64.34 13.40
CA GLY A 224 -3.59 -64.09 13.69
C GLY A 224 -3.04 -65.00 14.81
N PHE A 225 -3.88 -65.85 15.39
CA PHE A 225 -3.49 -66.82 16.40
C PHE A 225 -2.94 -68.10 15.75
N SER A 226 -2.00 -68.79 16.41
CA SER A 226 -1.48 -70.07 15.91
C SER A 226 -2.54 -71.16 15.79
N HIS A 227 -3.60 -71.10 16.62
CA HIS A 227 -4.72 -72.04 16.59
C HIS A 227 -6.06 -71.28 16.71
N GLU A 228 -6.46 -70.58 15.64
CA GLU A 228 -7.69 -69.76 15.60
C GLU A 228 -8.94 -70.56 16.04
N ALA A 229 -9.06 -71.82 15.62
CA ALA A 229 -10.19 -72.69 15.98
C ALA A 229 -10.30 -72.99 17.49
N LYS A 230 -9.21 -72.90 18.25
CA LYS A 230 -9.25 -73.05 19.72
C LYS A 230 -9.60 -71.75 20.44
N VAL A 231 -9.33 -70.62 19.80
CA VAL A 231 -9.68 -69.29 20.31
C VAL A 231 -11.15 -69.00 20.02
N GLN A 232 -11.66 -69.44 18.87
CA GLN A 232 -13.09 -69.43 18.57
C GLN A 232 -13.87 -70.28 19.59
N GLY A 233 -15.00 -69.74 20.07
CA GLY A 233 -15.80 -70.35 21.13
C GLY A 233 -15.26 -70.16 22.55
N MET A 234 -14.07 -69.57 22.73
CA MET A 234 -13.57 -69.24 24.06
C MET A 234 -14.47 -68.20 24.73
N SER A 235 -14.85 -68.46 25.97
CA SER A 235 -15.69 -67.57 26.77
C SER A 235 -14.90 -66.86 27.86
N PHE A 236 -15.31 -65.63 28.17
CA PHE A 236 -14.80 -64.79 29.25
C PHE A 236 -15.97 -64.29 30.11
N ARG A 237 -15.96 -64.64 31.39
CA ARG A 237 -16.96 -64.19 32.37
C ARG A 237 -16.83 -62.70 32.67
N PRO A 238 -17.88 -62.05 33.19
CA PRO A 238 -17.77 -60.70 33.72
C PRO A 238 -16.65 -60.61 34.77
N GLY A 239 -15.70 -59.71 34.56
CA GLY A 239 -14.51 -59.51 35.40
C GLY A 239 -13.35 -60.47 35.15
N GLU A 240 -13.49 -61.49 34.29
CA GLU A 240 -12.42 -62.41 33.93
C GLU A 240 -11.41 -61.74 32.98
N GLY A 241 -10.20 -61.49 33.49
CA GLY A 241 -9.12 -60.86 32.74
C GLY A 241 -9.43 -59.43 32.27
N ILE A 242 -8.82 -58.99 31.16
CA ILE A 242 -9.10 -57.67 30.59
C ILE A 242 -10.44 -57.65 29.88
N THR A 243 -10.71 -58.66 29.04
CA THR A 243 -11.95 -58.76 28.25
C THR A 243 -13.20 -58.78 29.13
N GLY A 244 -13.19 -59.54 30.23
CA GLY A 244 -14.28 -59.56 31.20
C GLY A 244 -14.40 -58.25 31.99
N ARG A 245 -13.29 -57.54 32.25
CA ARG A 245 -13.34 -56.21 32.88
C ARG A 245 -13.94 -55.16 31.95
N VAL A 246 -13.70 -55.23 30.65
CA VAL A 246 -14.36 -54.36 29.65
C VAL A 246 -15.86 -54.58 29.65
N LEU A 247 -16.31 -55.84 29.74
CA LEU A 247 -17.74 -56.17 29.88
C LEU A 247 -18.36 -55.50 31.12
N LEU A 248 -17.69 -55.55 32.28
CA LEU A 248 -18.19 -54.94 33.52
C LEU A 248 -18.14 -53.41 33.50
N LYS A 249 -17.00 -52.84 33.11
CA LYS A 249 -16.75 -51.40 33.22
C LYS A 249 -17.38 -50.59 32.09
N ARG A 250 -17.76 -51.25 30.99
CA ARG A 250 -18.29 -50.61 29.76
C ARG A 250 -17.36 -49.53 29.21
N GLN A 251 -16.06 -49.70 29.44
CA GLN A 251 -15.00 -48.77 29.03
C GLN A 251 -13.92 -49.56 28.31
N SER A 252 -13.31 -48.92 27.30
CA SER A 252 -12.14 -49.50 26.64
C SER A 252 -10.98 -49.60 27.62
N ILE A 253 -10.21 -50.68 27.51
CA ILE A 253 -8.99 -50.89 28.29
C ILE A 253 -7.84 -51.08 27.31
N TYR A 254 -6.90 -50.15 27.37
CA TYR A 254 -5.64 -50.21 26.63
C TYR A 254 -4.51 -50.64 27.55
N LEU A 255 -3.79 -51.68 27.15
CA LEU A 255 -2.55 -52.11 27.77
C LEU A 255 -1.41 -51.90 26.78
N PRO A 256 -0.44 -51.02 27.07
CA PRO A 256 0.74 -50.85 26.22
C PRO A 256 1.70 -52.05 26.29
N ASP A 257 1.68 -52.82 27.39
CA ASP A 257 2.51 -54.01 27.59
C ASP A 257 1.77 -55.05 28.44
N THR A 258 1.45 -56.21 27.87
CA THR A 258 0.70 -57.28 28.53
C THR A 258 1.43 -57.90 29.71
N ARG A 259 2.77 -57.87 29.75
CA ARG A 259 3.57 -58.44 30.86
C ARG A 259 3.37 -57.69 32.17
N ARG A 260 2.94 -56.43 32.08
CA ARG A 260 2.69 -55.57 33.24
C ARG A 260 1.33 -55.81 33.87
N GLU A 261 0.49 -56.65 33.26
CA GLU A 261 -0.84 -56.96 33.74
C GLU A 261 -0.89 -58.42 34.24
N PRO A 262 -0.86 -58.64 35.57
CA PRO A 262 -0.88 -59.98 36.16
C PRO A 262 -2.11 -60.80 35.78
N ASP A 263 -3.25 -60.14 35.56
CA ASP A 263 -4.53 -60.78 35.22
C ASP A 263 -4.72 -60.95 33.71
N PHE A 264 -3.68 -60.73 32.89
CA PHE A 264 -3.79 -60.95 31.45
C PHE A 264 -3.79 -62.46 31.15
N LEU A 265 -4.90 -62.95 30.59
CA LEU A 265 -5.14 -64.39 30.46
C LEU A 265 -4.49 -65.04 29.23
N TYR A 266 -3.85 -64.25 28.35
CA TYR A 266 -3.21 -64.76 27.13
C TYR A 266 -4.10 -65.72 26.31
N TYR A 267 -5.41 -65.43 26.24
CA TYR A 267 -6.41 -66.33 25.66
C TYR A 267 -6.27 -67.78 26.15
N LYS A 268 -6.20 -67.96 27.47
CA LYS A 268 -6.07 -69.26 28.15
C LYS A 268 -4.87 -70.09 27.66
N GLY A 269 -3.80 -69.41 27.25
CA GLY A 269 -2.54 -69.99 26.79
C GLY A 269 -2.42 -70.18 25.27
N GLU A 270 -3.45 -69.82 24.49
CA GLU A 270 -3.40 -69.89 23.02
C GLU A 270 -2.65 -68.70 22.40
N ARG A 271 -2.47 -67.60 23.14
CA ARG A 271 -1.58 -66.49 22.75
C ARG A 271 -0.23 -66.64 23.47
N ARG A 272 0.86 -66.62 22.71
CA ARG A 272 2.23 -66.78 23.25
C ARG A 272 3.11 -65.53 23.14
N GLU A 273 2.63 -64.50 22.45
CA GLU A 273 3.37 -63.24 22.28
C GLU A 273 2.96 -62.20 23.32
N ASP A 274 3.97 -61.49 23.81
CA ASP A 274 3.81 -60.26 24.58
C ASP A 274 3.70 -59.06 23.63
N GLY A 275 2.97 -58.03 24.06
CA GLY A 275 2.85 -56.80 23.28
C GLY A 275 1.80 -55.86 23.85
N SER A 276 1.30 -54.96 23.03
CA SER A 276 0.13 -54.15 23.39
C SER A 276 -1.17 -54.93 23.17
N PHE A 277 -2.20 -54.54 23.92
CA PHE A 277 -3.55 -55.10 23.82
C PHE A 277 -4.57 -53.98 24.01
N LEU A 278 -5.62 -53.96 23.19
CA LEU A 278 -6.71 -53.00 23.31
C LEU A 278 -8.03 -53.75 23.27
N SER A 279 -8.84 -53.61 24.31
CA SER A 279 -10.19 -54.17 24.34
C SER A 279 -11.21 -53.04 24.34
N ILE A 280 -12.14 -53.06 23.38
CA ILE A 280 -13.14 -52.03 23.13
C ILE A 280 -14.54 -52.65 23.30
N PRO A 281 -15.41 -52.12 24.19
CA PRO A 281 -16.77 -52.62 24.31
C PRO A 281 -17.64 -52.18 23.13
N LEU A 282 -18.45 -53.09 22.62
CA LEU A 282 -19.53 -52.79 21.67
C LEU A 282 -20.79 -52.52 22.48
N VAL A 283 -21.25 -51.27 22.51
CA VAL A 283 -22.38 -50.84 23.36
C VAL A 283 -23.59 -50.51 22.51
N PHE A 284 -24.73 -51.12 22.81
CA PHE A 284 -26.02 -50.82 22.21
C PHE A 284 -27.08 -50.59 23.30
N LYS A 285 -27.78 -49.45 23.25
CA LYS A 285 -28.78 -49.05 24.26
C LYS A 285 -28.28 -49.24 25.71
N GLU A 286 -27.08 -48.72 25.98
CA GLU A 286 -26.38 -48.78 27.28
C GLU A 286 -25.95 -50.18 27.75
N LYS A 287 -26.16 -51.21 26.93
CA LYS A 287 -25.75 -52.59 27.20
C LYS A 287 -24.55 -52.95 26.35
N VAL A 288 -23.56 -53.63 26.96
CA VAL A 288 -22.45 -54.21 26.21
C VAL A 288 -22.96 -55.46 25.51
N VAL A 289 -22.98 -55.43 24.18
CA VAL A 289 -23.42 -56.54 23.32
C VAL A 289 -22.25 -57.37 22.80
N GLY A 290 -21.02 -56.87 22.96
CA GLY A 290 -19.81 -57.53 22.52
C GLY A 290 -18.54 -56.79 22.91
N ALA A 291 -17.40 -57.28 22.45
CA ALA A 291 -16.12 -56.58 22.54
C ALA A 291 -15.27 -56.86 21.30
N LEU A 292 -14.42 -55.90 20.97
CA LEU A 292 -13.38 -56.04 19.96
C LEU A 292 -12.02 -55.97 20.67
N ASN A 293 -11.20 -57.01 20.48
CA ASN A 293 -9.86 -57.09 21.05
C ASN A 293 -8.79 -57.24 19.97
#